data_AF-A0AAN8R826-F1
#
_entry.id   AF-A0AAN8R826-F1
#
_cell.length_a   1.000
_cell.length_b   1.000
_cell.length_c   1.000
_cell.angle_alpha   90.00
_cell.angle_beta   90.00
_cell.angle_gamma   90.00
#
_symmetry.space_group_name_H-M   'P 1'
#
loop_
_entity.id
_entity.type
_entity.pdbx_description
1 polymer ?
#
loop_
_entity_poly.entity_id
_entity_poly.type
_entity_poly.pdbx_seq_one_letter_code
_entity_poly.pdbx_strand_id
1 'polypeptide(L)'
;MTGARMLGLLHDTVVFLVEQLQGAGRCHSHAFRFFKQISQEEDLPVNPSGCASSEVYLRKSTFDMFNFLASQHRQLPDINPYDEEEDEVPLKSTRRATSLEVPMAMRFRHLERTSKEAVSWDRSAIHERGLFCKRNIDAQEMVIEYAGIVIRSVLTDKREKYYDGKVRSISSECG
;
A
#
# COMPACT_ATOMS: atom_id res chain seq x y z
N MET A 1 8.75 46.98 21.45
CA MET A 1 8.32 46.02 20.42
C MET A 1 9.35 44.92 20.33
N THR A 2 8.96 43.65 20.49
CA THR A 2 9.89 42.51 20.49
C THR A 2 10.31 42.14 19.07
N GLY A 3 11.61 41.89 18.84
CA GLY A 3 12.16 41.61 17.51
C GLY A 3 11.52 40.42 16.78
N ALA A 4 11.09 39.40 17.54
CA ALA A 4 10.38 38.23 16.99
C ALA A 4 9.06 38.59 16.28
N ARG A 5 8.37 39.64 16.75
CA ARG A 5 7.13 40.12 16.16
C ARG A 5 7.36 40.88 14.85
N MET A 6 8.51 41.54 14.71
CA MET A 6 8.91 42.20 13.47
C MET A 6 9.37 41.21 12.40
N LEU A 7 9.95 40.08 12.81
CA LEU A 7 10.38 38.99 11.91
C LEU A 7 9.27 38.01 11.53
N GLY A 8 8.04 38.21 12.00
CA GLY A 8 6.92 37.32 11.66
C GLY A 8 6.97 35.94 12.33
N LEU A 9 7.85 35.73 13.31
CA LEU A 9 8.01 34.46 14.05
C LEU A 9 6.83 34.12 14.98
N LEU A 10 5.76 34.92 14.93
CA LEU A 10 4.47 34.62 15.55
C LEU A 10 3.58 33.75 14.67
N HIS A 11 3.84 33.70 13.36
CA HIS A 11 3.02 32.96 12.43
C HIS A 11 3.51 31.51 12.33
N ASP A 12 2.61 30.56 12.61
CA ASP A 12 2.93 29.14 12.64
C ASP A 12 3.57 28.66 11.32
N THR A 13 3.18 29.19 10.15
CA THR A 13 3.82 28.84 8.87
C THR A 13 5.27 29.32 8.76
N VAL A 14 5.61 30.47 9.34
CA VAL A 14 6.99 30.98 9.31
C VAL A 14 7.86 30.13 10.23
N VAL A 15 7.34 29.81 11.42
CA VAL A 15 8.00 28.89 12.36
C VAL A 15 8.18 27.51 11.71
N PHE A 16 7.15 26.98 11.04
CA PHE A 16 7.22 25.73 10.29
C PHE A 16 8.37 25.73 9.28
N LEU A 17 8.47 26.74 8.43
CA LEU A 17 9.52 26.84 7.40
C LEU A 17 10.91 26.98 8.00
N VAL A 18 11.08 27.80 9.04
CA VAL A 18 12.37 28.00 9.72
C VAL A 18 12.83 26.70 10.38
N GLU A 19 11.91 25.92 10.96
CA GLU A 19 12.23 24.63 11.55
C GLU A 19 12.66 23.56 10.51
N GLN A 20 12.30 23.71 9.23
CA GLN A 20 12.75 22.81 8.14
C GLN A 20 14.15 23.14 7.59
N LEU A 21 14.76 24.26 7.97
CA LEU A 21 16.04 24.68 7.41
C LEU A 21 17.19 23.75 7.85
N GLN A 22 18.12 23.49 6.93
CA GLN A 22 19.33 22.72 7.24
C GLN A 22 20.14 23.42 8.33
N GLY A 23 20.38 22.73 9.43
CA GLY A 23 21.09 23.28 10.60
C GLY A 23 20.20 23.95 11.64
N ALA A 24 18.87 24.02 11.43
CA ALA A 24 17.94 24.49 12.46
C ALA A 24 18.11 23.69 13.75
N GLY A 25 18.33 22.37 13.67
CA GLY A 25 18.56 21.49 14.83
C GLY A 25 19.76 21.86 15.73
N ARG A 26 20.62 22.81 15.34
CA ARG A 26 21.68 23.39 16.19
C ARG A 26 21.15 24.44 17.17
N CYS A 27 19.90 24.86 17.03
CA CYS A 27 19.23 25.81 17.92
C CYS A 27 18.80 25.12 19.21
N HIS A 28 19.69 25.06 20.20
CA HIS A 28 19.42 24.43 21.50
C HIS A 28 18.41 25.21 22.37
N SER A 29 18.16 26.48 22.06
CA SER A 29 17.27 27.36 22.83
C SER A 29 15.83 27.40 22.31
N HIS A 30 15.53 26.69 21.22
CA HIS A 30 14.19 26.68 20.62
C HIS A 30 13.60 25.26 20.67
N ALA A 31 12.40 25.13 21.22
CA ALA A 31 11.67 23.88 21.22
C ALA A 31 10.95 23.72 19.88
N PHE A 32 11.38 22.74 19.08
CA PHE A 32 10.78 22.44 17.78
C PHE A 32 9.34 21.97 17.96
N ARG A 33 8.40 22.64 17.28
CA ARG A 33 6.96 22.35 17.37
C ARG A 33 6.45 21.52 16.19
N PHE A 34 6.97 21.77 14.99
CA PHE A 34 6.52 21.15 13.75
C PHE A 34 7.54 20.17 13.18
N PHE A 35 8.84 20.40 13.43
CA PHE A 35 9.88 19.46 13.04
C PHE A 35 10.12 18.46 14.18
N LYS A 36 9.68 17.22 14.00
CA LYS A 36 10.08 16.12 14.88
C LYS A 36 11.55 15.85 14.60
N GLN A 37 12.45 16.27 15.49
CA GLN A 37 13.86 15.91 15.38
C GLN A 37 13.96 14.39 15.30
N ILE A 38 14.19 13.88 14.09
CA ILE A 38 14.48 12.47 13.86
C ILE A 38 15.84 12.27 14.51
N SER A 39 15.85 11.70 15.70
CA SER A 39 17.04 11.45 16.53
C SER A 39 17.93 10.33 15.98
N GLN A 40 17.95 10.18 14.66
CA GLN A 40 18.76 9.18 13.99
C GLN A 40 19.31 9.85 12.75
N GLU A 41 20.53 10.35 12.90
CA GLU A 41 21.48 10.59 11.83
C GLU A 41 21.82 9.23 11.20
N GLU A 42 20.83 8.54 10.64
CA GLU A 42 21.10 7.57 9.60
C GLU A 42 21.52 8.43 8.41
N ASP A 43 22.82 8.45 8.13
CA ASP A 43 23.34 9.05 6.91
C ASP A 43 22.51 8.53 5.74
N LEU A 44 21.63 9.39 5.22
CA LEU A 44 20.83 9.05 4.06
C LEU A 44 21.82 8.60 2.98
N PRO A 45 21.63 7.42 2.37
CA PRO A 45 22.59 6.90 1.41
C PRO A 45 22.84 7.95 0.34
N VAL A 46 24.07 8.47 0.31
CA VAL A 46 24.46 9.50 -0.64
C VAL A 46 24.47 8.85 -2.00
N ASN A 47 23.66 9.41 -2.90
CA ASN A 47 23.62 9.01 -4.30
C ASN A 47 25.05 9.01 -4.88
N PRO A 48 25.57 7.90 -5.42
CA PRO A 48 26.94 7.80 -5.94
C PRO A 48 27.26 8.84 -7.02
N SER A 49 26.25 9.28 -7.77
CA SER A 49 26.34 10.28 -8.84
C SER A 49 26.13 11.72 -8.35
N GLY A 50 25.92 11.92 -7.04
CA GLY A 50 25.72 13.23 -6.41
C GLY A 50 24.35 13.89 -6.69
N CYS A 51 23.54 13.35 -7.59
CA CYS A 51 22.20 13.82 -7.92
C CYS A 51 21.33 12.69 -8.47
N ALA A 52 20.06 12.61 -8.05
CA ALA A 52 19.11 11.63 -8.58
C ALA A 52 18.89 11.79 -10.09
N SER A 53 19.02 13.01 -10.62
CA SER A 53 18.87 13.27 -12.06
C SER A 53 20.05 12.80 -12.91
N SER A 54 21.23 12.54 -12.32
CA SER A 54 22.41 12.05 -13.04
C SER A 54 22.59 10.53 -12.96
N GLU A 55 21.71 9.82 -12.24
CA GLU A 55 21.73 8.35 -12.21
C GLU A 55 21.26 7.78 -13.55
N VAL A 56 21.99 6.78 -14.04
CA VAL A 56 21.56 5.99 -15.20
C VAL A 56 20.36 5.16 -14.76
N TYR A 57 19.20 5.41 -15.38
CA TYR A 57 18.01 4.61 -15.14
C TYR A 57 18.19 3.19 -15.69
N LEU A 58 18.62 2.27 -14.82
CA LEU A 58 18.65 0.85 -15.12
C LEU A 58 17.21 0.34 -15.03
N ARG A 59 16.53 0.31 -16.18
CA ARG A 59 15.21 -0.30 -16.28
C ARG A 59 15.34 -1.79 -15.95
N LYS A 60 14.96 -2.17 -14.72
CA LYS A 60 14.64 -3.56 -14.42
C LYS A 60 13.42 -3.91 -15.25
N SER A 61 13.64 -4.56 -16.39
CA SER A 61 12.59 -4.86 -17.35
C SER A 61 11.74 -5.99 -16.81
N THR A 62 10.74 -5.64 -16.01
CA THR A 62 9.61 -6.51 -15.70
C THR A 62 8.46 -5.98 -16.51
N PHE A 63 8.20 -6.57 -17.68
CA PHE A 63 6.98 -6.29 -18.45
C PHE A 63 5.80 -6.88 -17.66
N ASP A 64 5.35 -6.10 -16.69
CA ASP A 64 4.28 -6.46 -15.80
C ASP A 64 3.41 -5.24 -15.58
N MET A 65 2.22 -5.30 -16.17
CA MET A 65 1.22 -4.24 -16.12
C MET A 65 0.74 -3.95 -14.69
N PHE A 66 0.95 -4.89 -13.78
CA PHE A 66 0.52 -4.80 -12.38
C PHE A 66 1.69 -4.70 -11.40
N ASN A 67 2.89 -4.34 -11.88
CA ASN A 67 4.08 -4.24 -11.04
C ASN A 67 3.93 -3.19 -9.92
N PHE A 68 3.05 -2.20 -10.11
CA PHE A 68 2.71 -1.21 -9.09
C PHE A 68 2.21 -1.85 -7.78
N LEU A 69 1.55 -3.02 -7.85
CA LEU A 69 1.07 -3.74 -6.68
C LEU A 69 2.21 -4.39 -5.87
N ALA A 70 3.38 -4.60 -6.47
CA ALA A 70 4.56 -5.19 -5.83
C ALA A 70 5.50 -4.15 -5.18
N SER A 71 5.16 -2.86 -5.32
CA SER A 71 5.98 -1.76 -4.80
C SER A 71 6.16 -1.84 -3.28
N GLN A 72 7.40 -1.69 -2.82
CA GLN A 72 7.75 -1.63 -1.39
C GLN A 72 7.20 -0.38 -0.68
N HIS A 73 6.84 0.65 -1.44
CA HIS A 73 6.35 1.92 -0.90
C HIS A 73 4.86 1.89 -0.58
N ARG A 74 4.18 0.78 -0.86
CA ARG A 74 2.79 0.58 -0.45
C ARG A 74 2.79 0.07 0.98
N GLN A 75 2.26 0.88 1.88
CA GLN A 75 2.09 0.46 3.28
C GLN A 75 0.97 -0.57 3.33
N LEU A 76 1.26 -1.72 3.94
CA LEU A 76 0.21 -2.67 4.29
C LEU A 76 -0.73 -2.00 5.29
N PRO A 77 -2.04 -2.32 5.26
CA PRO A 77 -2.94 -1.96 6.35
C PRO A 77 -2.35 -2.45 7.68
N ASP A 78 -2.23 -1.57 8.67
CA ASP A 78 -1.81 -1.94 10.02
C ASP A 78 -2.94 -2.75 10.65
N ILE A 79 -2.79 -4.07 10.73
CA ILE A 79 -3.75 -4.94 11.38
C ILE A 79 -3.48 -4.85 12.88
N ASN A 80 -3.90 -3.75 13.50
CA ASN A 80 -3.86 -3.62 14.95
C ASN A 80 -4.94 -4.53 15.55
N PRO A 81 -4.58 -5.53 16.38
CA PRO A 81 -5.55 -6.43 17.01
C PRO A 81 -6.47 -5.74 18.04
N TYR A 82 -6.19 -4.48 18.38
CA TYR A 82 -6.88 -3.73 19.45
C TYR A 82 -7.91 -2.70 18.96
N ASP A 83 -8.04 -2.49 17.64
CA ASP A 83 -9.03 -1.58 17.06
C ASP A 83 -10.38 -2.30 16.79
N GLU A 84 -10.80 -3.19 17.70
CA GLU A 84 -12.06 -3.95 17.56
C GLU A 84 -13.31 -3.08 17.75
N GLU A 85 -13.20 -1.90 18.38
CA GLU A 85 -14.37 -1.13 18.83
C GLU A 85 -14.96 -0.17 17.76
N GLU A 86 -14.18 0.35 16.81
CA GLU A 86 -14.67 1.34 15.82
C GLU A 86 -15.18 0.71 14.50
N ASP A 87 -14.56 -0.37 14.02
CA ASP A 87 -14.98 -1.05 12.78
C ASP A 87 -16.21 -1.97 12.97
N GLU A 88 -16.63 -2.19 14.22
CA GLU A 88 -17.66 -3.18 14.55
C GLU A 88 -19.08 -2.80 14.11
N VAL A 89 -19.39 -1.51 13.98
CA VAL A 89 -20.78 -1.05 13.83
C VAL A 89 -21.36 -1.34 12.43
N PRO A 90 -20.64 -1.13 11.30
CA PRO A 90 -21.10 -1.57 9.98
C PRO A 90 -20.94 -3.09 9.78
N LEU A 91 -19.89 -3.69 10.36
CA LEU A 91 -19.52 -5.09 10.11
C LEU A 91 -20.45 -6.09 10.82
N LYS A 92 -21.08 -5.75 11.95
CA LYS A 92 -22.09 -6.61 12.60
C LYS A 92 -23.29 -6.92 11.70
N SER A 93 -23.72 -5.95 10.88
CA SER A 93 -24.82 -6.14 9.92
C SER A 93 -24.40 -7.11 8.80
N THR A 94 -23.17 -6.94 8.29
CA THR A 94 -22.56 -7.82 7.29
C THR A 94 -22.38 -9.25 7.81
N ARG A 95 -21.88 -9.44 9.03
CA ARG A 95 -21.69 -10.78 9.64
C ARG A 95 -23.00 -11.56 9.75
N ARG A 96 -24.12 -10.89 10.05
CA ARG A 96 -25.45 -11.55 10.03
C ARG A 96 -25.85 -11.98 8.62
N ALA A 97 -25.50 -11.20 7.61
CA ALA A 97 -25.87 -11.48 6.22
C ALA A 97 -25.01 -12.56 5.54
N THR A 98 -23.79 -12.80 6.05
CA THR A 98 -22.89 -13.87 5.61
C THR A 98 -22.95 -15.12 6.50
N SER A 99 -23.74 -15.10 7.57
CA SER A 99 -23.98 -16.23 8.49
C SER A 99 -24.46 -17.50 7.77
N LEU A 100 -23.98 -18.65 8.23
CA LEU A 100 -24.30 -19.98 7.71
C LEU A 100 -25.79 -20.33 7.78
N GLU A 101 -26.54 -19.67 8.67
CA GLU A 101 -28.00 -19.84 8.81
C GLU A 101 -28.78 -19.34 7.58
N VAL A 102 -28.15 -18.49 6.77
CA VAL A 102 -28.78 -17.87 5.60
C VAL A 102 -28.47 -18.69 4.33
N PRO A 103 -29.47 -18.95 3.47
CA PRO A 103 -29.28 -19.59 2.16
C PRO A 103 -28.11 -19.02 1.34
N MET A 104 -27.38 -19.89 0.64
CA MET A 104 -26.18 -19.54 -0.14
C MET A 104 -26.40 -18.37 -1.12
N ALA A 105 -27.54 -18.34 -1.80
CA ALA A 105 -27.86 -17.29 -2.76
C ALA A 105 -27.94 -15.89 -2.12
N MET A 106 -28.41 -15.80 -0.86
CA MET A 106 -28.42 -14.53 -0.14
C MET A 106 -27.02 -14.14 0.30
N ARG A 107 -26.22 -15.09 0.81
CA ARG A 107 -24.83 -14.80 1.18
C ARG A 107 -24.01 -14.31 -0.02
N PHE A 108 -24.20 -14.90 -1.20
CA PHE A 108 -23.52 -14.50 -2.43
C PHE A 108 -23.85 -13.05 -2.84
N ARG A 109 -25.13 -12.64 -2.73
CA ARG A 109 -25.54 -11.25 -3.00
C ARG A 109 -24.93 -10.23 -2.04
N HIS A 110 -24.62 -10.63 -0.81
CA HIS A 110 -23.97 -9.75 0.16
C HIS A 110 -22.45 -9.70 -0.08
N LEU A 111 -21.85 -10.83 -0.45
CA LEU A 111 -20.43 -10.97 -0.76
C LEU A 111 -19.94 -9.98 -1.82
N GLU A 112 -20.74 -9.74 -2.87
CA GLU A 112 -20.39 -8.80 -3.94
C GLU A 112 -20.14 -7.37 -3.41
N ARG A 113 -20.89 -6.96 -2.38
CA ARG A 113 -20.72 -5.63 -1.77
C ARG A 113 -19.54 -5.59 -0.80
N THR A 114 -19.39 -6.64 0.00
CA THR A 114 -18.48 -6.65 1.14
C THR A 114 -17.06 -7.08 0.78
N SER A 115 -16.89 -7.89 -0.27
CA SER A 115 -15.57 -8.42 -0.68
C SER A 115 -14.57 -7.31 -1.03
N LYS A 116 -15.01 -6.20 -1.62
CA LYS A 116 -14.12 -5.07 -2.00
C LYS A 116 -13.49 -4.38 -0.80
N GLU A 117 -14.17 -4.36 0.34
CA GLU A 117 -13.70 -3.72 1.56
C GLU A 117 -12.99 -4.72 2.48
N ALA A 118 -13.36 -6.01 2.40
CA ALA A 118 -12.82 -7.05 3.26
C ALA A 118 -11.36 -7.44 2.94
N VAL A 119 -10.92 -7.29 1.69
CA VAL A 119 -9.58 -7.71 1.26
C VAL A 119 -8.82 -6.61 0.49
N SER A 120 -7.50 -6.64 0.54
CA SER A 120 -6.60 -5.84 -0.30
C SER A 120 -5.59 -6.70 -1.05
N TRP A 121 -5.09 -6.17 -2.16
CA TRP A 121 -3.86 -6.65 -2.77
C TRP A 121 -2.69 -5.78 -2.36
N ASP A 122 -1.65 -6.40 -1.83
CA ASP A 122 -0.40 -5.73 -1.43
C ASP A 122 0.81 -6.61 -1.75
N ARG A 123 2.01 -6.09 -1.50
CA ARG A 123 3.27 -6.82 -1.70
C ARG A 123 3.33 -8.02 -0.73
N SER A 124 3.66 -9.21 -1.26
CA SER A 124 3.85 -10.41 -0.43
C SER A 124 5.31 -10.87 -0.43
N ALA A 125 5.68 -11.60 0.62
CA ALA A 125 7.01 -12.18 0.79
C ALA A 125 7.19 -13.51 0.05
N ILE A 126 6.10 -14.23 -0.25
CA ILE A 126 6.15 -15.53 -0.94
C ILE A 126 6.33 -15.31 -2.44
N HIS A 127 5.50 -14.44 -3.01
CA HIS A 127 5.57 -13.97 -4.37
C HIS A 127 5.27 -12.47 -4.37
N GLU A 128 5.72 -11.76 -5.41
CA GLU A 128 5.70 -10.29 -5.53
C GLU A 128 4.41 -9.61 -5.03
N ARG A 129 3.26 -10.29 -5.14
CA ARG A 129 1.93 -9.82 -4.74
C ARG A 129 1.17 -10.89 -3.96
N GLY A 130 0.34 -10.46 -3.02
CA GLY A 130 -0.56 -11.31 -2.25
C GLY A 130 -1.90 -10.63 -1.97
N LEU A 131 -2.88 -11.45 -1.56
CA LEU A 131 -4.18 -11.00 -1.08
C LEU A 131 -4.19 -11.04 0.45
N PHE A 132 -4.49 -9.91 1.09
CA PHE A 132 -4.51 -9.74 2.53
C PHE A 132 -5.92 -9.37 3.00
N CYS A 133 -6.27 -9.78 4.22
CA CYS A 133 -7.54 -9.44 4.83
C CYS A 133 -7.40 -8.11 5.56
N LYS A 134 -8.36 -7.20 5.37
CA LYS A 134 -8.46 -5.94 6.13
C LYS A 134 -9.31 -6.07 7.39
N ARG A 135 -10.06 -7.16 7.50
CA ARG A 135 -10.90 -7.48 8.66
C ARG A 135 -10.70 -8.93 9.05
N ASN A 136 -11.11 -9.26 10.27
CA ASN A 136 -11.22 -10.64 10.70
C ASN A 136 -12.36 -11.33 9.92
N ILE A 137 -12.05 -12.52 9.41
CA ILE A 137 -12.96 -13.37 8.66
C ILE A 137 -13.20 -14.62 9.48
N ASP A 138 -14.46 -14.93 9.73
CA ASP A 138 -14.84 -16.08 10.55
C ASP A 138 -14.75 -17.38 9.73
N ALA A 139 -14.59 -18.51 10.41
CA ALA A 139 -14.52 -19.80 9.74
C ALA A 139 -15.80 -20.07 8.92
N GLN A 140 -15.63 -20.64 7.72
CA GLN A 140 -16.72 -20.98 6.80
C GLN A 140 -17.48 -19.77 6.21
N GLU A 141 -17.03 -18.54 6.47
CA GLU A 141 -17.50 -17.33 5.79
C GLU A 141 -16.95 -17.28 4.35
N MET A 142 -17.74 -16.75 3.41
CA MET A 142 -17.25 -16.50 2.06
C MET A 142 -16.41 -15.22 2.02
N VAL A 143 -15.28 -15.27 1.29
CA VAL A 143 -14.30 -14.17 1.23
C VAL A 143 -14.47 -13.34 -0.04
N ILE A 144 -14.34 -13.99 -1.20
CA ILE A 144 -14.39 -13.36 -2.51
C ILE A 144 -14.78 -14.38 -3.57
N GLU A 145 -15.45 -13.91 -4.62
CA GLU A 145 -15.70 -14.71 -5.81
C GLU A 145 -14.48 -14.70 -6.73
N TYR A 146 -14.03 -15.88 -7.16
CA TYR A 146 -13.06 -15.99 -8.25
C TYR A 146 -13.78 -15.88 -9.60
N ALA A 147 -13.98 -14.64 -10.05
CA ALA A 147 -14.61 -14.34 -11.32
C ALA A 147 -13.57 -14.14 -12.44
N GLY A 148 -13.92 -14.59 -13.65
CA GLY A 148 -13.05 -14.47 -14.82
C GLY A 148 -13.80 -14.80 -16.10
N ILE A 149 -13.05 -14.85 -17.21
CA ILE A 149 -13.61 -15.24 -18.50
C ILE A 149 -13.90 -16.74 -18.46
N VAL A 150 -15.13 -17.15 -18.83
CA VAL A 150 -15.48 -18.57 -18.99
C VAL A 150 -14.95 -19.08 -20.33
N ILE A 151 -14.06 -20.07 -20.29
CA ILE A 151 -13.31 -20.54 -21.46
C ILE A 151 -13.61 -22.01 -21.70
N ARG A 152 -13.84 -22.40 -22.96
CA ARG A 152 -13.94 -23.81 -23.36
C ARG A 152 -12.57 -24.48 -23.26
N SER A 153 -12.53 -25.73 -22.82
CA SER A 153 -11.29 -26.51 -22.65
C SER A 153 -10.37 -26.47 -23.88
N VAL A 154 -10.90 -26.59 -25.10
CA VAL A 154 -10.08 -26.57 -26.33
C VAL A 154 -9.28 -25.27 -26.52
N LEU A 155 -9.68 -24.17 -25.88
CA LEU A 155 -8.99 -22.89 -25.96
C LEU A 155 -7.97 -22.66 -24.83
N THR A 156 -7.96 -23.48 -23.78
CA THR A 156 -7.02 -23.31 -22.66
C THR A 156 -5.60 -23.54 -23.13
N ASP A 157 -5.34 -24.64 -23.85
CA ASP A 157 -4.00 -25.01 -24.32
C ASP A 157 -3.40 -23.98 -25.29
N LYS A 158 -4.26 -23.38 -26.13
CA LYS A 158 -3.84 -22.33 -27.06
C LYS A 158 -3.44 -21.05 -26.32
N ARG A 159 -4.20 -20.68 -25.28
CA ARG A 159 -3.91 -19.50 -24.46
C ARG A 159 -2.67 -19.69 -23.61
N GLU A 160 -2.52 -20.86 -23.00
CA GLU A 160 -1.34 -21.22 -22.22
C GLU A 160 -0.06 -21.10 -23.07
N LYS A 161 -0.01 -21.75 -24.25
CA LYS A 161 1.13 -21.65 -25.16
C LYS A 161 1.41 -20.21 -25.62
N TYR A 162 0.36 -19.42 -25.85
CA TYR A 162 0.51 -18.01 -26.22
C TYR A 162 1.12 -17.18 -25.06
N TYR A 163 0.64 -17.39 -23.83
CA TYR A 163 1.17 -16.70 -22.65
C TYR A 163 2.60 -17.12 -22.34
N ASP A 164 2.92 -18.42 -22.41
CA ASP A 164 4.28 -18.93 -22.27
C ASP A 164 5.25 -18.32 -23.28
N GLY A 165 4.84 -18.23 -24.54
CA GLY A 165 5.64 -17.59 -25.59
C GLY A 165 5.93 -16.12 -25.28
N LYS A 166 4.93 -15.39 -24.77
CA LYS A 166 5.06 -13.97 -24.41
C LYS A 166 5.96 -13.77 -23.19
N VAL A 167 5.83 -14.60 -22.16
CA VAL A 167 6.72 -14.55 -20.99
C VAL A 167 8.16 -14.86 -21.38
N ARG A 168 8.39 -15.88 -22.22
CA ARG A 168 9.74 -16.26 -22.70
C ARG A 168 10.40 -15.17 -23.55
N SER A 169 9.65 -14.51 -24.44
CA SER A 169 10.21 -13.40 -25.25
C SER A 169 10.61 -12.20 -24.38
N ILE A 170 9.85 -11.94 -23.31
CA ILE A 170 10.17 -10.89 -22.34
C ILE A 170 11.46 -11.24 -21.58
N SER A 171 11.62 -12.48 -21.12
CA SER A 171 12.84 -12.91 -20.42
C SER A 171 14.12 -12.83 -21.27
N SER A 172 14.02 -13.06 -22.59
CA SER A 172 15.18 -12.97 -23.49
C SER A 172 15.62 -11.56 -23.86
N GLU A 173 14.72 -10.56 -23.80
CA GLU A 173 15.08 -9.14 -24.05
C GLU A 173 15.69 -8.46 -22.81
N CYS A 174 15.67 -9.12 -21.66
CA CYS A 174 16.17 -8.59 -20.39
C CYS A 174 17.56 -9.12 -19.99
N GLY A 175 18.21 -9.91 -20.86
CA GLY A 175 19.54 -10.48 -20.66
C GLY A 175 20.65 -9.66 -21.31
#